data_AF-A0A378PTG4-F1
#
_entry.id   AF-A0A378PTG4-F1
#
_cell.length_a   1.000
_cell.length_b   1.000
_cell.length_c   1.000
_cell.angle_alpha   90.00
_cell.angle_beta   90.00
_cell.angle_gamma   90.00
#
_symmetry.space_group_name_H-M   'P 1'
#
loop_
_entity.id
_entity.type
_entity.pdbx_description
1 polymer ?
#
loop_
_entity_poly.entity_id
_entity_poly.type
_entity_poly.pdbx_seq_one_letter_code
_entity_poly.pdbx_strand_id
1 'polypeptide(L)'
;MEISAELRPEITGGKMSILALEMMAEQGSAYPLISGSTFMVLGWFVIDRISEQETTFFADGTPRAISFSMSLKRVDDSLLANIIDEVAGFI
;
A
#
# COMPACT_ATOMS: atom_id res chain seq x y z
N MET A 1 -6.19 7.25 -0.10
CA MET A 1 -6.04 6.89 1.34
C MET A 1 -4.56 6.84 1.64
N GLU A 2 -4.12 7.26 2.83
CA GLU A 2 -2.73 7.06 3.26
C GLU A 2 -2.65 6.13 4.47
N ILE A 3 -1.61 5.30 4.51
CA ILE A 3 -1.27 4.45 5.64
C ILE A 3 0.19 4.75 6.03
N SER A 4 0.44 4.93 7.31
CA SER A 4 1.79 5.09 7.88
C SER A 4 2.05 4.00 8.90
N ALA A 5 3.26 3.44 8.88
CA ALA A 5 3.68 2.42 9.82
C ALA A 5 5.19 2.49 10.06
N GLU A 6 5.66 1.76 11.07
CA GLU A 6 7.07 1.66 11.41
C GLU A 6 7.47 0.20 11.53
N LEU A 7 8.56 -0.16 10.85
CA LEU A 7 9.21 -1.45 10.98
C LEU A 7 10.39 -1.35 11.94
N ARG A 8 10.46 -2.31 12.85
CA ARG A 8 11.61 -2.57 13.71
C ARG A 8 12.21 -3.90 13.24
N PRO A 9 13.27 -3.91 12.43
CA PRO A 9 13.77 -5.13 11.78
C PRO A 9 14.04 -6.30 12.72
N GLU A 10 14.43 -6.00 13.96
CA GLU A 10 14.65 -6.98 15.03
C GLU A 10 13.36 -7.71 15.48
N ILE A 11 12.18 -7.15 15.22
CA ILE A 11 10.88 -7.62 15.75
C ILE A 11 9.88 -7.90 14.62
N THR A 12 9.73 -6.99 13.67
CA THR A 12 8.64 -6.99 12.67
C THR A 12 9.08 -7.40 11.27
N GLY A 13 10.37 -7.71 11.08
CA GLY A 13 10.98 -7.74 9.75
C GLY A 13 11.34 -6.33 9.25
N GLY A 14 12.19 -6.27 8.22
CA GLY A 14 12.81 -5.03 7.73
C GLY A 14 12.61 -4.81 6.23
N LYS A 15 13.67 -4.38 5.53
CA LYS A 15 13.65 -3.99 4.11
C LYS A 15 12.92 -4.94 3.17
N MET A 16 13.01 -6.25 3.39
CA MET A 16 12.33 -7.24 2.52
C MET A 16 10.81 -7.06 2.49
N SER A 17 10.20 -6.62 3.60
CA SER A 17 8.76 -6.34 3.65
C SER A 17 8.39 -5.12 2.81
N ILE A 18 9.23 -4.08 2.81
CA ILE A 18 9.02 -2.88 1.99
C ILE A 18 9.26 -3.22 0.52
N LEU A 19 10.30 -3.98 0.20
CA LEU A 19 10.55 -4.45 -1.17
C LEU A 19 9.36 -5.21 -1.75
N ALA A 20 8.69 -6.05 -0.96
CA ALA A 20 7.48 -6.73 -1.41
C ALA A 20 6.35 -5.74 -1.75
N LEU A 21 6.18 -4.67 -0.96
CA LEU A 21 5.21 -3.61 -1.24
C LEU A 21 5.58 -2.80 -2.48
N GLU A 22 6.87 -2.53 -2.70
CA GLU A 22 7.37 -1.87 -3.90
C GLU A 22 7.10 -2.71 -5.14
N MET A 23 7.37 -4.01 -5.10
CA MET A 23 7.05 -4.92 -6.20
C MET A 23 5.54 -4.96 -6.49
N MET A 24 4.69 -4.91 -5.46
CA MET A 24 3.24 -4.81 -5.64
C MET A 24 2.84 -3.48 -6.31
N ALA A 25 3.50 -2.38 -5.96
CA ALA A 25 3.28 -1.08 -6.58
C ALA A 25 3.73 -1.07 -8.05
N GLU A 26 4.92 -1.61 -8.35
CA GLU A 26 5.45 -1.75 -9.72
C GLU A 26 4.58 -2.64 -10.60
N GLN A 27 4.02 -3.71 -10.03
CA GLN A 27 3.08 -4.58 -10.74
C GLN A 27 1.78 -3.84 -11.13
N GLY A 28 1.44 -2.76 -10.43
CA GLY A 28 0.28 -1.91 -10.71
C GLY A 28 -1.07 -2.61 -10.58
N SER A 29 -1.11 -3.81 -9.98
CA SER A 29 -2.32 -4.60 -9.83
C SER A 29 -3.12 -4.15 -8.61
N ALA A 30 -4.44 -4.30 -8.66
CA ALA A 30 -5.28 -4.04 -7.51
C ALA A 30 -5.22 -5.20 -6.50
N TYR A 31 -4.98 -4.89 -5.24
CA TYR A 31 -4.94 -5.84 -4.13
C TYR A 31 -6.05 -5.55 -3.13
N PRO A 32 -6.61 -6.58 -2.46
CA PRO A 32 -7.62 -6.37 -1.43
C PRO A 32 -6.98 -5.79 -0.17
N LEU A 33 -7.52 -4.68 0.32
CA LEU A 33 -7.16 -4.17 1.65
C LEU A 33 -8.06 -4.85 2.68
N ILE A 34 -7.47 -5.49 3.68
CA ILE A 34 -8.21 -6.27 4.69
C ILE A 34 -7.94 -5.68 6.07
N SER A 35 -9.02 -5.41 6.82
CA SER A 35 -8.93 -5.02 8.23
C SER A 35 -8.52 -6.21 9.08
N GLY A 36 -7.38 -6.13 9.75
CA GLY A 36 -6.92 -7.19 10.66
C GLY A 36 -7.76 -7.34 11.93
N SER A 37 -8.48 -6.30 12.37
CA SER A 37 -9.31 -6.35 13.58
C SER A 37 -10.68 -6.97 13.35
N THR A 38 -11.24 -6.80 12.15
CA THR A 38 -12.60 -7.24 11.80
C THR A 38 -12.63 -8.31 10.72
N PHE A 39 -11.48 -8.65 10.12
CA PHE A 39 -11.34 -9.55 8.97
C PHE A 39 -12.16 -9.14 7.73
N MET A 40 -12.62 -7.89 7.68
CA MET A 40 -13.42 -7.38 6.56
C MET A 40 -12.53 -6.88 5.44
N VAL A 41 -12.91 -7.16 4.20
CA VAL A 41 -12.35 -6.55 2.99
C VAL A 41 -12.86 -5.11 2.91
N LEU A 42 -11.95 -4.15 2.92
CA LEU A 42 -12.24 -2.72 2.88
C LEU A 42 -12.37 -2.18 1.44
N GLY A 43 -11.93 -2.96 0.44
CA GLY A 43 -11.99 -2.61 -0.97
C GLY A 43 -10.75 -3.07 -1.72
N TRP A 44 -10.69 -2.70 -3.01
CA TRP A 44 -9.57 -3.01 -3.89
C TRP A 44 -8.74 -1.77 -4.16
N PHE A 45 -7.43 -1.86 -3.93
CA PHE A 45 -6.54 -0.72 -4.00
C PHE A 45 -5.29 -1.02 -4.82
N VAL A 46 -4.84 -0.03 -5.58
CA VAL A 46 -3.47 0.01 -6.11
C VAL A 46 -2.62 0.87 -5.18
N ILE A 47 -1.35 0.49 -5.07
CA ILE A 47 -0.34 1.28 -4.36
C ILE A 47 0.19 2.32 -5.35
N ASP A 48 -0.06 3.60 -5.07
CA ASP A 48 0.30 4.73 -5.94
C ASP A 48 1.72 5.24 -5.64
N ARG A 49 2.07 5.28 -4.35
CA ARG A 49 3.37 5.75 -3.89
C ARG A 49 3.75 5.09 -2.58
N ILE A 50 5.03 4.78 -2.41
CA ILE A 50 5.64 4.40 -1.14
C ILE A 50 6.74 5.42 -0.83
N SER A 51 6.86 5.82 0.43
CA SER A 51 7.95 6.63 0.96
C SER A 51 8.48 5.95 2.21
N GLU A 52 9.79 5.79 2.30
CA GLU A 52 10.44 5.26 3.49
C GLU A 52 11.48 6.23 4.04
N GLN A 53 11.70 6.16 5.35
CA GLN A 53 12.72 6.88 6.07
C GLN A 53 13.37 5.94 7.08
N GLU A 54 14.64 5.66 6.84
CA GLU A 54 15.47 4.87 7.73
C GLU A 54 16.07 5.76 8.83
N THR A 55 16.00 5.30 10.08
CA THR A 55 16.64 5.96 11.21
C THR A 55 17.23 4.94 12.18
N THR A 56 18.14 5.40 13.04
CA THR A 56 18.83 4.57 14.05
C THR A 56 19.56 3.39 13.41
N PHE A 57 20.84 3.53 13.13
CA PHE A 57 21.60 2.50 12.40
C PHE A 57 22.48 1.67 13.34
N PHE A 58 22.64 0.39 13.01
CA PHE A 58 23.72 -0.43 13.55
C PHE A 58 25.08 0.00 13.00
N ALA A 59 26.17 -0.51 13.58
CA ALA A 59 27.53 -0.20 13.17
C ALA A 59 27.86 -0.63 11.72
N ASP A 60 27.11 -1.60 11.19
CA ASP A 60 27.21 -2.09 9.81
C ASP A 60 26.36 -1.26 8.81
N GLY A 61 25.62 -0.26 9.29
CA GLY A 61 24.73 0.56 8.48
C GLY A 61 23.31 -0.02 8.29
N THR A 62 22.98 -1.14 8.92
CA THR A 62 21.62 -1.70 8.88
C THR A 62 20.67 -0.82 9.72
N PRO A 63 19.52 -0.37 9.19
CA PRO A 63 18.57 0.43 9.96
C PRO A 63 17.88 -0.40 11.04
N ARG A 64 17.63 0.21 12.20
CA ARG A 64 16.87 -0.35 13.34
C ARG A 64 15.45 0.19 13.41
N ALA A 65 15.17 1.26 12.67
CA ALA A 65 13.86 1.83 12.51
C ALA A 65 13.66 2.18 11.03
N ILE A 66 12.55 1.74 10.45
CA ILE A 66 12.16 2.14 9.11
C ILE A 66 10.73 2.64 9.19
N SER A 67 10.55 3.96 9.16
CA SER A 67 9.22 4.56 9.06
C SER A 67 8.84 4.60 7.60
N PHE A 68 7.64 4.13 7.25
CA PHE A 68 7.17 4.20 5.88
C PHE A 68 5.72 4.67 5.82
N SER A 69 5.40 5.36 4.73
CA SER A 69 4.04 5.69 4.35
C SER A 69 3.75 5.16 2.94
N MET A 70 2.48 4.79 2.72
CA MET A 70 1.98 4.42 1.40
C MET A 70 0.70 5.18 1.08
N SER A 71 0.61 5.64 -0.16
CA SER A 71 -0.60 6.19 -0.75
C SER A 71 -1.33 5.10 -1.54
N LEU A 72 -2.60 4.89 -1.21
CA LEU A 72 -3.48 3.91 -1.83
C LEU A 72 -4.59 4.60 -2.62
N LYS A 73 -4.79 4.15 -3.86
CA LYS A 73 -5.90 4.57 -4.71
C LYS A 73 -6.91 3.43 -4.84
N ARG A 74 -8.16 3.71 -4.51
CA ARG A 74 -9.27 2.76 -4.59
C ARG A 74 -9.65 2.52 -6.05
N VAL A 75 -9.94 1.28 -6.43
CA VAL A 75 -10.21 0.87 -7.82
C VAL A 75 -11.65 0.39 -8.02
N ASP A 76 -12.30 -0.12 -6.96
CA ASP A 76 -13.67 -0.65 -7.04
C ASP A 76 -14.78 0.42 -7.13
N ASP A 77 -14.48 1.70 -6.90
CA ASP A 77 -15.42 2.82 -7.19
C ASP A 77 -15.68 2.98 -8.71
N SER A 78 -14.92 2.30 -9.57
CA SER A 78 -15.08 2.37 -11.02
C SER A 78 -16.35 1.72 -11.56
N LEU A 79 -17.10 0.93 -10.79
CA LEU A 79 -18.37 0.38 -11.29
C LEU A 79 -19.36 1.49 -11.65
N LEU A 80 -19.50 2.52 -10.81
CA LEU A 80 -20.40 3.65 -11.12
C LEU A 80 -19.86 4.53 -12.25
N ALA A 81 -18.55 4.76 -12.32
CA ALA A 81 -17.94 5.52 -13.40
C ALA A 81 -18.09 4.80 -14.76
N ASN A 82 -17.87 3.48 -14.80
CA ASN A 82 -18.05 2.66 -15.99
C ASN A 82 -19.52 2.63 -16.45
N ILE A 83 -20.46 2.55 -15.51
CA ILE A 83 -21.89 2.61 -15.81
C ILE A 83 -22.29 4.01 -16.35
N ILE A 84 -21.73 5.09 -15.80
CA ILE A 84 -22.00 6.46 -16.28
C ILE A 84 -21.44 6.66 -17.69
N ASP A 85 -20.22 6.19 -17.98
CA ASP A 85 -19.62 6.26 -19.32
C ASP A 85 -20.40 5.41 -20.33
N GLU A 86 -20.87 4.22 -19.95
CA GLU A 86 -21.77 3.43 -20.79
C GLU A 86 -23.09 4.17 -21.06
N VAL A 87 -23.77 4.67 -20.03
CA VAL A 87 -25.05 5.38 -20.15
C VAL A 87 -24.91 6.64 -20.99
N ALA A 88 -23.84 7.42 -20.81
CA ALA A 88 -23.57 8.62 -21.61
C ALA A 88 -23.29 8.30 -23.09
N GLY A 89 -22.78 7.10 -23.41
CA GLY A 89 -22.64 6.61 -24.78
C GLY A 89 -23.96 6.25 -25.47
N PHE A 90 -25.07 6.14 -24.73
CA PHE A 90 -26.40 5.85 -25.25
C PHE A 90 -27.29 7.09 -25.45
N ILE A 91 -26.86 8.29 -25.05
CA ILE A 91 -27.60 9.56 -25.18
C ILE A 91 -26.90 10.48 -26.18
#